data_AF-A0A3M1KYI6-F1
#
_entry.id   AF-A0A3M1KYI6-F1
#
_cell.length_a   1.000
_cell.length_b   1.000
_cell.length_c   1.000
_cell.angle_alpha   90.00
_cell.angle_beta   90.00
_cell.angle_gamma   90.00
#
_symmetry.space_group_name_H-M   'P 1'
#
loop_
_entity.id
_entity.type
_entity.pdbx_description
1 polymer ?
#
loop_
_entity_poly.entity_id
_entity_poly.type
_entity_poly.pdbx_seq_one_letter_code
_entity_poly.pdbx_strand_id
1 'polypeptide(L)'
;MQSAQKLLTIPKEYLKPHGGLNLNVLMFLAALMLITSSVCGYYLWHLPGWCCFLANVLALHLSGTVIHDASHNSGHRNRLVNAILGHGSALMLGFAFPVFTRVHLQHHAHVNDPDNDPDHFVSTGGPLWMIAARFFYHEIFFFKRRLWRKYELLEWFL
;
A
#
# COMPACT_ATOMS: atom_id res chain seq x y z
N MET A 1 -37.27 -26.59 1.98
CA MET A 1 -36.22 -25.85 1.24
C MET A 1 -35.83 -24.65 2.08
N GLN A 2 -34.68 -24.70 2.75
CA GLN A 2 -34.18 -23.57 3.54
C GLN A 2 -33.81 -22.43 2.58
N SER A 3 -34.48 -21.29 2.76
CA SER A 3 -34.13 -20.02 2.13
C SER A 3 -32.67 -19.71 2.44
N ALA A 4 -31.81 -19.74 1.42
CA ALA A 4 -30.42 -19.31 1.54
C ALA A 4 -30.44 -17.80 1.86
N GLN A 5 -30.13 -17.46 3.10
CA GLN A 5 -30.03 -16.07 3.56
C GLN A 5 -28.97 -15.37 2.70
N LYS A 6 -29.39 -14.36 1.91
CA LYS A 6 -28.48 -13.57 1.10
C LYS A 6 -27.55 -12.79 2.02
N LEU A 7 -26.31 -13.26 2.16
CA LEU A 7 -25.28 -12.54 2.90
C LEU A 7 -25.03 -11.20 2.20
N LEU A 8 -25.38 -10.10 2.86
CA LEU A 8 -25.15 -8.74 2.34
C LEU A 8 -23.67 -8.35 2.38
N THR A 9 -22.84 -9.10 3.11
CA THR A 9 -21.40 -8.86 3.27
C THR A 9 -20.63 -10.19 3.31
N ILE A 10 -19.38 -10.16 2.84
CA ILE A 10 -18.49 -11.34 2.84
C ILE A 10 -18.16 -11.73 4.29
N PRO A 11 -18.24 -13.02 4.66
CA PRO A 11 -17.88 -13.47 6.01
C PRO A 11 -16.47 -13.05 6.41
N LYS A 12 -16.31 -12.60 7.66
CA LYS A 12 -15.03 -12.04 8.15
C LYS A 12 -13.88 -13.06 8.13
N GLU A 13 -14.16 -14.35 8.18
CA GLU A 13 -13.13 -15.39 8.06
C GLU A 13 -12.37 -15.35 6.72
N TYR A 14 -13.02 -14.95 5.63
CA TYR A 14 -12.39 -14.83 4.31
C TYR A 14 -11.62 -13.52 4.13
N LEU A 15 -11.81 -12.55 5.02
CA LEU A 15 -11.16 -11.25 4.99
C LEU A 15 -9.99 -11.15 5.97
N LYS A 16 -9.98 -11.97 7.02
CA LYS A 16 -8.96 -11.92 8.07
C LYS A 16 -7.73 -12.74 7.69
N PRO A 17 -6.51 -12.25 7.98
CA PRO A 17 -5.30 -13.02 7.78
C PRO A 17 -5.30 -14.31 8.62
N HIS A 18 -4.68 -15.36 8.09
CA HIS A 18 -4.54 -16.65 8.78
C HIS A 18 -3.76 -16.51 10.10
N GLY A 19 -3.96 -17.46 11.03
CA GLY A 19 -3.40 -17.38 12.39
C GLY A 19 -1.99 -17.94 12.55
N GLY A 20 -1.43 -18.54 11.50
CA GLY A 20 -0.08 -19.10 11.50
C GLY A 20 0.98 -18.06 11.09
N LEU A 21 1.98 -18.51 10.33
CA LEU A 21 2.98 -17.61 9.76
C LEU A 21 2.33 -16.54 8.89
N ASN A 22 2.52 -15.27 9.25
CA ASN A 22 1.97 -14.15 8.50
C ASN A 22 2.94 -13.73 7.38
N LEU A 23 2.55 -14.00 6.14
CA LEU A 23 3.38 -13.69 4.97
C LEU A 23 3.60 -12.19 4.80
N ASN A 24 2.63 -11.34 5.15
CA ASN A 24 2.80 -9.87 5.10
C ASN A 24 3.90 -9.40 6.06
N VAL A 25 3.99 -9.98 7.26
CA VAL A 25 5.09 -9.68 8.19
C VAL A 25 6.43 -10.12 7.61
N LEU A 26 6.51 -11.31 7.00
CA LEU A 26 7.74 -11.81 6.39
C LEU A 26 8.18 -10.93 5.21
N MET A 27 7.25 -10.57 4.32
CA MET A 27 7.51 -9.68 3.18
C MET A 27 7.97 -8.30 3.65
N PHE A 28 7.34 -7.75 4.69
CA PHE A 28 7.73 -6.46 5.27
C PHE A 28 9.16 -6.48 5.83
N LEU A 29 9.49 -7.50 6.65
CA LEU A 29 10.83 -7.63 7.22
C LEU A 29 11.88 -7.85 6.12
N ALA A 30 11.58 -8.68 5.11
CA ALA A 30 12.46 -8.89 3.97
C ALA A 30 12.69 -7.60 3.19
N ALA A 31 11.63 -6.83 2.92
CA ALA A 31 11.73 -5.55 2.22
C ALA A 31 12.58 -4.53 3.02
N LEU A 32 12.38 -4.45 4.33
CA LEU A 32 13.18 -3.57 5.21
C LEU A 32 14.66 -3.98 5.24
N MET A 33 14.93 -5.29 5.33
CA MET A 33 16.30 -5.81 5.27
C MET A 33 16.96 -5.52 3.93
N LEU A 34 16.24 -5.71 2.81
CA LEU A 34 16.74 -5.46 1.46
C LEU A 34 17.09 -3.99 1.25
N ILE A 35 16.19 -3.06 1.60
CA ILE A 35 16.47 -1.62 1.47
C ILE A 35 17.63 -1.20 2.38
N THR A 36 17.65 -1.65 3.64
CA THR A 36 18.71 -1.29 4.58
C THR A 36 20.06 -1.83 4.10
N SER A 37 20.11 -3.09 3.67
CA SER A 37 21.34 -3.71 3.16
C SER A 37 21.79 -3.09 1.85
N SER A 38 20.87 -2.67 0.98
CA SER A 38 21.15 -1.97 -0.27
C SER A 38 21.81 -0.61 0.00
N VAL A 39 21.21 0.19 0.90
CA VAL A 39 21.75 1.51 1.27
C VAL A 39 23.11 1.36 1.97
N CYS A 40 23.18 0.55 3.03
CA CYS A 40 24.43 0.31 3.75
C CYS A 40 25.49 -0.27 2.83
N GLY A 41 25.14 -1.23 1.98
CA GLY A 41 26.11 -1.86 1.08
C GLY A 41 26.62 -0.95 -0.01
N TYR A 42 25.79 -0.03 -0.52
CA TYR A 42 26.28 0.99 -1.44
C TYR A 42 27.29 1.93 -0.76
N TYR A 43 26.96 2.47 0.41
CA TYR A 43 27.76 3.51 1.06
C TYR A 43 28.95 2.99 1.88
N LEU A 44 28.83 1.83 2.52
CA LEU A 44 29.85 1.27 3.43
C LEU A 44 30.75 0.23 2.76
N TRP A 45 30.23 -0.49 1.76
CA TRP A 45 30.92 -1.64 1.15
C TRP A 45 31.08 -1.53 -0.36
N HIS A 46 30.69 -0.39 -0.96
CA HIS A 46 30.78 -0.14 -2.40
C HIS A 46 30.16 -1.26 -3.25
N LEU A 47 29.01 -1.80 -2.81
CA LEU A 47 28.30 -2.80 -3.58
C LEU A 47 27.99 -2.27 -5.00
N PRO A 48 28.10 -3.13 -6.03
CA PRO A 48 27.75 -2.74 -7.39
C PRO A 48 26.34 -2.20 -7.48
N GLY A 49 26.16 -1.08 -8.19
CA GLY A 49 24.87 -0.39 -8.27
C GLY A 49 23.72 -1.25 -8.78
N TRP A 50 24.00 -2.24 -9.64
CA TRP A 50 22.98 -3.17 -10.14
C TRP A 50 22.45 -4.12 -9.04
N CYS A 51 23.28 -4.52 -8.07
CA CYS A 51 22.84 -5.31 -6.92
C CYS A 51 21.86 -4.49 -6.07
N CYS A 52 22.23 -3.24 -5.79
CA CYS A 52 21.40 -2.31 -5.03
C CYS A 52 20.09 -2.02 -5.76
N PHE A 53 20.14 -1.84 -7.08
CA PHE A 53 18.96 -1.66 -7.92
C PHE A 53 17.99 -2.84 -7.80
N LEU A 54 18.46 -4.08 -7.99
CA LEU A 54 17.61 -5.27 -7.89
C LEU A 54 17.03 -5.46 -6.48
N ALA A 55 17.84 -5.24 -5.45
CA ALA A 55 17.39 -5.30 -4.07
C ALA A 55 16.28 -4.28 -3.78
N ASN A 56 16.44 -3.04 -4.25
CA ASN A 56 15.45 -1.98 -4.09
C ASN A 56 14.17 -2.27 -4.88
N VAL A 57 14.27 -2.72 -6.13
CA VAL A 57 13.10 -3.10 -6.94
C VAL A 57 12.29 -4.18 -6.23
N LEU A 58 12.96 -5.23 -5.72
CA LEU A 58 12.29 -6.29 -4.98
C LEU A 58 11.67 -5.78 -3.66
N ALA A 59 12.39 -4.97 -2.90
CA ALA A 59 11.90 -4.41 -1.65
C ALA A 59 10.64 -3.54 -1.86
N LEU A 60 10.64 -2.68 -2.88
CA LEU A 60 9.48 -1.84 -3.20
C LEU A 60 8.31 -2.68 -3.72
N HIS A 61 8.58 -3.72 -4.52
CA HIS A 61 7.53 -4.64 -4.97
C HIS A 61 6.84 -5.36 -3.81
N LEU A 62 7.61 -5.91 -2.87
CA LEU A 62 7.08 -6.55 -1.66
C LEU A 62 6.30 -5.55 -0.80
N SER A 63 6.81 -4.33 -0.65
CA SER A 63 6.14 -3.26 0.09
C SER A 63 4.79 -2.90 -0.53
N GLY A 64 4.67 -2.95 -1.86
CA GLY A 64 3.42 -2.75 -2.60
C GLY A 64 2.32 -3.75 -2.21
N THR A 65 2.67 -5.02 -2.04
CA THR A 65 1.73 -6.03 -1.55
C THR A 65 1.33 -5.78 -0.09
N VAL A 66 2.29 -5.46 0.77
CA VAL A 66 2.02 -5.25 2.19
C VAL A 66 1.15 -4.01 2.43
N ILE A 67 1.42 -2.88 1.76
CA ILE A 67 0.59 -1.67 1.89
C ILE A 67 -0.83 -1.90 1.37
N HIS A 68 -0.98 -2.64 0.27
CA HIS A 68 -2.27 -3.02 -0.30
C HIS A 68 -3.12 -3.78 0.73
N ASP A 69 -2.57 -4.85 1.30
CA ASP A 69 -3.28 -5.67 2.28
C ASP A 69 -3.54 -4.91 3.59
N ALA A 70 -2.59 -4.09 4.03
CA ALA A 70 -2.76 -3.24 5.19
C ALA A 70 -3.91 -2.24 5.01
N SER A 71 -4.08 -1.68 3.81
CA SER A 71 -5.17 -0.74 3.46
C SER A 71 -6.55 -1.39 3.58
N HIS A 72 -6.63 -2.69 3.33
CA HIS A 72 -7.85 -3.50 3.50
C HIS A 72 -8.06 -4.01 4.94
N ASN A 73 -7.20 -3.63 5.88
CA ASN A 73 -7.13 -4.20 7.24
C ASN A 73 -6.93 -5.74 7.25
N SER A 74 -6.33 -6.28 6.19
CA SER A 74 -6.04 -7.71 6.04
C SER A 74 -4.56 -8.06 6.19
N GLY A 75 -3.69 -7.07 6.37
CA GLY A 75 -2.24 -7.27 6.59
C GLY A 75 -1.94 -8.05 7.88
N HIS A 76 -2.63 -7.74 8.98
CA HIS A 76 -2.47 -8.46 10.25
C HIS A 76 -3.74 -8.44 11.13
N ARG A 77 -3.95 -9.48 11.96
CA ARG A 77 -5.13 -9.58 12.85
C ARG A 77 -5.17 -8.50 13.92
N ASN A 78 -4.01 -8.20 14.49
CA ASN A 78 -3.81 -7.08 15.40
C ASN A 78 -3.75 -5.77 14.58
N ARG A 79 -4.67 -4.84 14.88
CA ARG A 79 -4.79 -3.56 14.17
C ARG A 79 -3.56 -2.66 14.29
N LEU A 80 -2.89 -2.67 15.44
CA LEU A 80 -1.66 -1.90 15.62
C LEU A 80 -0.56 -2.41 14.70
N VAL A 81 -0.38 -3.74 14.64
CA VAL A 81 0.61 -4.35 13.73
C VAL A 81 0.25 -4.07 12.27
N ASN A 82 -1.04 -4.15 11.90
CA ASN A 82 -1.49 -3.79 10.56
C ASN A 82 -1.16 -2.34 10.21
N ALA A 83 -1.37 -1.40 11.14
CA ALA A 83 -1.00 -0.01 10.95
C ALA A 83 0.53 0.16 10.79
N ILE A 84 1.35 -0.50 11.61
CA ILE A 84 2.82 -0.47 11.47
C ILE A 84 3.26 -0.98 10.09
N LEU A 85 2.69 -2.10 9.62
CA LEU A 85 2.97 -2.63 8.29
C LEU A 85 2.58 -1.63 7.20
N GLY A 86 1.38 -1.04 7.30
CA GLY A 86 0.87 -0.05 6.35
C GLY A 86 1.73 1.21 6.28
N HIS A 87 1.98 1.86 7.43
CA HIS A 87 2.81 3.07 7.51
C HIS A 87 4.26 2.80 7.08
N GLY A 88 4.86 1.69 7.52
CA GLY A 88 6.22 1.35 7.15
C GLY A 88 6.37 1.11 5.64
N SER A 89 5.47 0.36 5.02
CA SER A 89 5.48 0.14 3.57
C SER A 89 5.15 1.41 2.79
N ALA A 90 4.24 2.26 3.28
CA ALA A 90 3.97 3.56 2.68
C ALA A 90 5.20 4.46 2.68
N LEU A 91 5.93 4.53 3.79
CA LEU A 91 7.18 5.29 3.88
C LEU A 91 8.22 4.81 2.85
N MET A 92 8.41 3.49 2.71
CA MET A 92 9.34 2.91 1.72
C MET A 92 8.96 3.27 0.28
N LEU A 93 7.66 3.35 -0.02
CA LEU A 93 7.12 3.69 -1.33
C LEU A 93 7.02 5.19 -1.59
N GLY A 94 7.20 6.04 -0.57
CA GLY A 94 7.03 7.47 -0.67
C GLY A 94 5.56 7.93 -0.64
N PHE A 95 4.69 7.21 0.06
CA PHE A 95 3.26 7.53 0.23
C PHE A 95 2.88 7.84 1.68
N ALA A 96 1.78 8.55 1.86
CA ALA A 96 1.09 8.65 3.15
C ALA A 96 0.05 7.51 3.28
N PHE A 97 0.22 6.63 4.26
CA PHE A 97 -0.66 5.45 4.42
C PHE A 97 -2.16 5.77 4.53
N PRO A 98 -2.60 6.80 5.29
CA PRO A 98 -4.02 7.15 5.37
C PRO A 98 -4.59 7.61 4.02
N VAL A 99 -3.84 8.41 3.26
CA VAL A 99 -4.23 8.86 1.92
C VAL A 99 -4.36 7.65 1.01
N PHE A 100 -3.29 6.87 0.92
CA PHE A 100 -3.22 5.69 0.06
C PHE A 100 -4.39 4.75 0.34
N THR A 101 -4.69 4.49 1.62
CA THR A 101 -5.84 3.66 2.02
C THR A 101 -7.15 4.20 1.44
N ARG A 102 -7.40 5.51 1.52
CA ARG A 102 -8.67 6.08 1.05
C ARG A 102 -8.80 6.10 -0.46
N VAL A 103 -7.73 6.46 -1.17
CA VAL A 103 -7.75 6.48 -2.64
C VAL A 103 -7.82 5.07 -3.22
N HIS A 104 -7.11 4.12 -2.61
CA HIS A 104 -7.15 2.70 -2.99
C HIS A 104 -8.56 2.10 -2.86
N LEU A 105 -9.26 2.46 -1.79
CA LEU A 105 -10.67 2.05 -1.64
C LEU A 105 -11.60 2.72 -2.67
N GLN A 106 -11.28 3.93 -3.14
CA GLN A 106 -12.03 4.56 -4.25
C GLN A 106 -11.76 3.84 -5.58
N HIS A 107 -10.52 3.45 -5.84
CA HIS A 107 -10.16 2.61 -6.99
C HIS A 107 -10.99 1.32 -6.99
N HIS A 108 -10.97 0.55 -5.89
CA HIS A 108 -11.78 -0.68 -5.79
C HIS A 108 -13.29 -0.46 -5.95
N ALA A 109 -13.81 0.70 -5.51
CA ALA A 109 -15.23 1.02 -5.65
C ALA A 109 -15.62 1.45 -7.08
N HIS A 110 -14.68 1.98 -7.86
CA HIS A 110 -14.95 2.59 -9.18
C HIS A 110 -13.95 2.17 -10.25
N VAL A 111 -13.42 0.94 -10.20
CA VAL A 111 -12.32 0.47 -11.06
C VAL A 111 -12.50 0.88 -12.53
N ASN A 112 -11.50 1.57 -13.08
CA ASN A 112 -11.43 2.12 -14.44
C ASN A 112 -12.45 3.23 -14.80
N ASP A 113 -13.22 3.74 -13.84
CA ASP A 113 -14.08 4.91 -14.06
C ASP A 113 -13.21 6.17 -14.28
N PRO A 114 -13.43 6.92 -15.38
CA PRO A 114 -12.54 8.01 -15.76
C PRO A 114 -12.52 9.18 -14.76
N ASP A 115 -13.58 9.34 -13.96
CA ASP A 115 -13.72 10.48 -13.05
C ASP A 115 -13.54 10.09 -11.57
N ASN A 116 -13.91 8.87 -11.21
CA ASN A 116 -14.01 8.40 -9.84
C ASN A 116 -12.92 7.39 -9.44
N ASP A 117 -12.15 6.88 -10.41
CA ASP A 117 -10.96 6.08 -10.15
C ASP A 117 -9.69 6.95 -10.18
N PRO A 118 -8.99 7.15 -9.06
CA PRO A 118 -7.73 7.89 -9.07
C PRO A 118 -6.64 7.20 -9.93
N ASP A 119 -6.67 5.87 -10.06
CA ASP A 119 -5.66 5.10 -10.78
C ASP A 119 -5.87 5.18 -12.30
N HIS A 120 -7.08 5.55 -12.75
CA HIS A 120 -7.33 5.83 -14.15
C HIS A 120 -6.42 6.96 -14.65
N PHE A 121 -6.31 8.06 -13.91
CA PHE A 121 -5.38 9.14 -14.23
C PHE A 121 -3.91 8.71 -14.13
N VAL A 122 -3.54 7.95 -13.09
CA VAL A 122 -2.18 7.43 -12.93
C VAL A 122 -1.76 6.60 -14.15
N SER A 123 -2.70 5.88 -14.74
CA SER A 123 -2.48 5.03 -15.92
C SER A 123 -2.49 5.81 -17.23
N THR A 124 -3.45 6.73 -17.44
CA THR A 124 -3.70 7.37 -18.74
C THR A 124 -3.17 8.80 -18.89
N GLY A 125 -2.90 9.49 -17.78
CA GLY A 125 -2.61 10.93 -17.75
C GLY A 125 -1.23 11.37 -18.27
N GLY A 126 -0.44 10.49 -18.90
CA GLY A 126 0.89 10.84 -19.39
C GLY A 126 1.76 9.64 -19.77
N PRO A 127 3.05 9.88 -20.10
CA PRO A 127 3.97 8.82 -20.50
C PRO A 127 4.37 7.92 -19.33
N LEU A 128 4.70 6.66 -19.62
CA LEU A 128 4.98 5.63 -18.60
C LEU A 128 6.12 6.01 -17.65
N TRP A 129 7.18 6.67 -18.15
CA TRP A 129 8.33 7.06 -17.33
C TRP A 129 8.01 8.15 -16.28
N MET A 130 6.85 8.81 -16.38
CA MET A 130 6.34 9.75 -15.36
C MET A 130 5.38 9.08 -14.37
N ILE A 131 5.24 7.75 -14.38
CA ILE A 131 4.25 7.06 -13.53
C ILE A 131 4.45 7.39 -12.05
N ALA A 132 5.69 7.40 -11.55
CA ALA A 132 6.00 7.74 -10.16
C ALA A 132 5.52 9.17 -9.79
N ALA A 133 5.72 10.15 -10.67
CA ALA A 133 5.22 11.50 -10.45
C ALA A 133 3.69 11.59 -10.53
N ARG A 134 3.06 10.76 -11.38
CA ARG A 134 1.59 10.73 -11.49
C ARG A 134 0.91 10.15 -10.25
N PHE A 135 1.58 9.31 -9.46
CA PHE A 135 1.05 8.86 -8.16
C PHE A 135 0.77 10.04 -7.18
N PHE A 136 1.40 11.21 -7.33
CA PHE A 136 1.02 12.40 -6.54
C PHE A 136 -0.40 12.89 -6.83
N TYR A 137 -1.04 12.45 -7.91
CA TYR A 137 -2.46 12.69 -8.14
C TYR A 137 -3.34 12.07 -7.05
N HIS A 138 -2.90 11.01 -6.38
CA HIS A 138 -3.62 10.45 -5.23
C HIS A 138 -3.84 11.50 -4.15
N GLU A 139 -2.86 12.35 -3.88
CA GLU A 139 -2.99 13.45 -2.92
C GLU A 139 -4.03 14.47 -3.40
N ILE A 140 -3.91 14.89 -4.66
CA ILE A 140 -4.86 15.84 -5.27
C ILE A 140 -6.29 15.28 -5.19
N PHE A 141 -6.48 14.01 -5.55
CA PHE A 141 -7.77 13.33 -5.54
C PHE A 141 -8.34 13.22 -4.14
N PHE A 142 -7.50 12.85 -3.15
CA PHE A 142 -7.88 12.75 -1.75
C PHE A 142 -8.44 14.07 -1.20
N PHE A 143 -7.75 15.19 -1.45
CA PHE A 143 -8.22 16.50 -1.02
C PHE A 143 -9.44 16.98 -1.82
N LYS A 144 -9.43 16.78 -3.15
CA LYS A 144 -10.55 17.15 -4.04
C LYS A 144 -11.86 16.47 -3.64
N ARG A 145 -11.80 15.17 -3.29
CA ARG A 145 -12.96 14.35 -2.91
C ARG A 145 -13.26 14.37 -1.41
N ARG A 146 -12.47 15.10 -0.62
CA ARG A 146 -12.60 15.23 0.85
C ARG A 146 -12.66 13.88 1.58
N LEU A 147 -11.72 12.99 1.25
CA LEU A 147 -11.78 11.60 1.71
C LEU A 147 -11.32 11.40 3.18
N TRP A 148 -10.77 12.42 3.84
CA TRP A 148 -10.33 12.32 5.23
C TRP A 148 -11.51 12.08 6.18
N ARG A 149 -11.26 11.37 7.28
CA ARG A 149 -12.20 11.29 8.42
C ARG A 149 -11.52 11.75 9.70
N LYS A 150 -12.29 12.50 10.51
CA LYS A 150 -11.86 12.94 11.84
C LYS A 150 -10.47 13.58 11.80
N TYR A 151 -9.49 12.94 12.44
CA TYR A 151 -8.13 13.45 12.64
C TYR A 151 -7.09 12.73 11.76
N GLU A 152 -7.48 12.01 10.71
CA GLU A 152 -6.53 11.31 9.82
C GLU A 152 -5.52 12.25 9.15
N LEU A 153 -5.84 13.54 9.02
CA LEU A 153 -4.88 14.55 8.54
C LEU A 153 -3.73 14.78 9.54
N LEU A 154 -3.88 14.41 10.81
CA LEU A 154 -2.78 14.43 11.79
C LEU A 154 -1.88 13.20 11.65
N GLU A 155 -2.40 12.08 11.15
CA GLU A 155 -1.61 10.86 10.86
C GLU A 155 -0.66 11.03 9.67
N TRP A 156 -0.70 12.18 8.99
CA TRP A 156 0.36 12.59 8.06
C TRP A 156 1.67 12.95 8.76
N PHE A 157 1.61 13.37 10.03
CA PHE A 157 2.74 13.95 10.77
C PHE A 157 3.23 13.05 11.92
N LEU A 158 2.58 11.90 12.14
CA LEU A 158 2.90 10.90 13.16
C LEU A 158 3.52 9.67 12.50
#